data_AF-W7BHZ8-F1
#
_entry.id   AF-W7BHZ8-F1
#
_cell.length_a   1.000
_cell.length_b   1.000
_cell.length_c   1.000
_cell.angle_alpha   90.00
_cell.angle_beta   90.00
_cell.angle_gamma   90.00
#
_symmetry.space_group_name_H-M   'P 1'
#
loop_
_entity.id
_entity.type
_entity.pdbx_description
1 polymer ?
#
loop_
_entity_poly.entity_id
_entity_poly.type
_entity_poly.pdbx_seq_one_letter_code
_entity_poly.pdbx_strand_id
1 'polypeptide(L)'
;FTFSGLVPDVIKNDRVLLEIVGVNSNYVELARRVVPIVDYHLRLATATYILGSPNYLTGSHGKDIVKIFLFINGEKTTRNAGYTGDGFQIYLPLHVKSVSSATQVYELVGFDKDDQIRSRQVFTVIPK
;
A
#
# COMPACT_ATOMS: atom_id res chain seq x y z
N PHE A 1 -20.98 -13.43 -2.87
CA PHE A 1 -21.55 -13.40 -1.51
C PHE A 1 -20.65 -12.52 -0.67
N THR A 2 -21.21 -11.60 0.11
CA THR A 2 -20.46 -10.73 1.03
C THR A 2 -20.92 -11.07 2.44
N PHE A 3 -20.00 -11.39 3.34
CA PHE A 3 -20.34 -11.59 4.75
C PHE A 3 -20.57 -10.22 5.41
N SER A 4 -21.82 -9.85 5.63
CA SER A 4 -22.21 -8.67 6.39
C SER A 4 -22.33 -8.99 7.88
N GLY A 5 -22.12 -7.99 8.75
CA GLY A 5 -22.28 -8.16 10.20
C GLY A 5 -21.12 -8.85 10.92
N LEU A 6 -19.94 -8.95 10.28
CA LEU A 6 -18.72 -9.28 11.02
C LEU A 6 -18.50 -8.21 12.09
N VAL A 7 -18.20 -8.65 13.33
CA VAL A 7 -17.80 -7.72 14.39
C VAL A 7 -16.57 -6.96 13.89
N PRO A 8 -16.52 -5.62 14.00
CA PRO A 8 -15.29 -4.87 13.73
C PRO A 8 -14.11 -5.49 14.52
N ASP A 9 -12.92 -5.50 13.93
CA ASP A 9 -11.68 -5.98 14.57
C ASP A 9 -11.54 -7.50 14.83
N VAL A 10 -12.36 -8.36 14.21
CA VAL A 10 -12.14 -9.83 14.24
C VAL A 10 -10.81 -10.19 13.57
N ILE A 11 -10.45 -9.48 12.50
CA ILE A 11 -9.17 -9.64 11.79
C ILE A 11 -8.20 -8.60 12.34
N LYS A 12 -7.44 -8.98 13.37
CA LYS A 12 -6.50 -8.07 14.06
C LYS A 12 -5.21 -7.83 13.29
N ASN A 13 -4.81 -8.80 12.46
CA ASN A 13 -3.68 -8.75 11.55
C ASN A 13 -3.77 -9.93 10.58
N ASP A 14 -2.83 -9.97 9.66
CA ASP A 14 -2.63 -11.00 8.65
C ASP A 14 -2.08 -12.34 9.17
N ARG A 15 -1.90 -12.48 10.50
CA ARG A 15 -1.42 -13.71 11.16
C ARG A 15 -2.54 -14.55 11.75
N VAL A 16 -3.79 -14.10 11.66
CA VAL A 16 -4.94 -14.90 12.10
C VAL A 16 -5.33 -15.89 11.00
N LEU A 17 -5.74 -17.08 11.40
CA LEU A 17 -6.37 -18.03 10.49
C LEU A 17 -7.82 -17.59 10.26
N LEU A 18 -8.17 -17.24 9.03
CA LEU A 18 -9.55 -16.96 8.63
C LEU A 18 -10.12 -18.16 7.88
N GLU A 19 -11.21 -18.71 8.41
CA GLU A 19 -11.92 -19.84 7.80
C GLU A 19 -13.38 -19.49 7.57
N ILE A 20 -13.90 -19.90 6.42
CA ILE A 20 -15.34 -19.94 6.15
C ILE A 20 -15.78 -21.38 6.35
N VAL A 21 -16.72 -21.58 7.27
CA VAL A 21 -17.34 -22.87 7.56
C VAL A 21 -18.78 -22.85 7.06
N GLY A 22 -19.08 -23.71 6.08
CA GLY A 22 -20.45 -23.93 5.60
C GLY A 22 -21.08 -25.07 6.38
N VAL A 23 -22.27 -24.83 6.95
CA VAL A 23 -23.01 -25.82 7.74
C VAL A 23 -24.41 -26.07 7.15
N ASN A 24 -25.02 -27.21 7.48
CA ASN A 24 -26.44 -27.45 7.20
C ASN A 24 -27.37 -26.86 8.28
N SER A 25 -28.69 -27.09 8.17
CA SER A 25 -29.69 -26.61 9.13
C SER A 25 -29.51 -27.15 10.56
N ASN A 26 -28.77 -28.25 10.71
CA ASN A 26 -28.46 -28.86 12.01
C ASN A 26 -27.07 -28.42 12.52
N TYR A 27 -26.47 -27.39 11.93
CA TYR A 27 -25.13 -26.89 12.22
C TYR A 27 -23.99 -27.90 11.98
N VAL A 28 -24.25 -28.94 11.20
CA VAL A 28 -23.20 -29.89 10.80
C VAL A 28 -22.35 -29.26 9.71
N GLU A 29 -21.03 -29.23 9.91
CA GLU A 29 -20.06 -28.77 8.91
C GLU A 29 -20.12 -29.62 7.64
N LEU A 30 -20.34 -28.95 6.51
CA LEU A 30 -20.34 -29.55 5.17
C LEU A 30 -19.12 -29.13 4.36
N ALA A 31 -18.54 -27.96 4.66
CA ALA A 31 -17.38 -27.44 3.96
C ALA A 31 -16.60 -26.47 4.84
N ARG A 32 -15.28 -26.45 4.62
CA ARG A 32 -14.34 -25.51 5.23
C ARG A 32 -13.38 -24.99 4.19
N ARG A 33 -13.18 -23.68 4.19
CA ARG A 33 -12.22 -23.02 3.31
C ARG A 33 -11.41 -22.01 4.10
N VAL A 34 -10.09 -22.10 3.99
CA VAL A 34 -9.18 -21.07 4.46
C VAL A 34 -9.25 -19.89 3.50
N VAL A 35 -9.37 -18.69 4.03
CA VAL A 35 -9.36 -17.43 3.27
C VAL A 35 -8.01 -16.76 3.46
N PRO A 36 -7.21 -16.57 2.40
CA PRO A 36 -5.97 -15.81 2.50
C PRO A 36 -6.27 -14.37 2.92
N ILE A 37 -5.59 -13.91 3.97
CA ILE A 37 -5.60 -12.50 4.36
C ILE A 37 -4.44 -11.83 3.64
N VAL A 38 -4.77 -10.82 2.84
CA VAL A 38 -3.81 -9.99 2.12
C VAL A 38 -3.65 -8.65 2.82
N ASP A 39 -2.42 -8.20 2.97
CA ASP A 39 -2.08 -6.90 3.50
C ASP A 39 -1.44 -6.04 2.40
N TYR A 40 -2.28 -5.19 1.81
CA TYR A 40 -1.89 -4.24 0.78
C TYR A 40 -1.76 -2.81 1.28
N HIS A 41 -1.61 -2.59 2.60
CA HIS A 41 -1.47 -1.23 3.11
C HIS A 41 -0.22 -0.56 2.53
N LEU A 42 -0.31 0.75 2.31
CA LEU A 42 0.81 1.60 1.91
C LEU A 42 0.59 2.95 2.60
N ARG A 43 1.54 3.35 3.45
CA ARG A 43 1.40 4.55 4.28
C ARG A 43 2.70 5.34 4.30
N LEU A 44 2.68 6.55 3.75
CA LEU A 44 3.72 7.54 3.93
C LEU A 44 3.79 8.02 5.39
N ALA A 45 5.02 8.25 5.86
CA ALA A 45 5.26 8.90 7.15
C ALA A 45 4.86 10.38 7.17
N THR A 46 4.90 11.03 6.00
CA THR A 46 4.41 12.40 5.80
C THR A 46 3.66 12.50 4.47
N ALA A 47 2.51 13.17 4.49
CA ALA A 47 1.73 13.45 3.28
C ALA A 47 2.29 14.65 2.48
N THR A 48 3.24 15.39 3.04
CA THR A 48 3.85 16.56 2.42
C THR A 48 5.36 16.42 2.36
N TYR A 49 5.90 16.69 1.18
CA TYR A 49 7.32 16.71 0.88
C TYR A 49 7.78 18.16 0.62
N ILE A 50 8.83 18.60 1.31
CA ILE A 50 9.44 19.92 1.09
C ILE A 50 10.62 19.74 0.13
N LEU A 51 10.59 20.45 -0.99
CA LEU A 51 11.65 20.41 -1.99
C LEU A 51 13.01 20.75 -1.37
N GLY A 52 14.00 19.89 -1.61
CA GLY A 52 15.39 20.13 -1.20
C GLY A 52 15.75 19.64 0.20
N SER A 53 14.85 18.95 0.94
CA SER A 53 15.24 18.21 2.15
C SER A 53 14.16 17.25 2.65
N PRO A 54 14.48 15.96 2.95
CA PRO A 54 15.54 15.09 2.40
C PRO A 54 15.14 14.51 1.02
N ASN A 55 16.03 13.98 0.17
CA ASN A 55 15.66 13.54 -1.20
C ASN A 55 14.89 12.20 -1.28
N TYR A 56 14.25 11.78 -0.20
CA TYR A 56 13.53 10.52 -0.12
C TYR A 56 12.29 10.64 0.76
N LEU A 57 11.33 9.76 0.51
CA LEU A 57 10.18 9.53 1.35
C LEU A 57 10.33 8.19 2.07
N THR A 58 9.80 8.13 3.28
CA THR A 58 9.69 6.91 4.06
C THR A 58 8.25 6.61 4.40
N GLY A 59 7.98 5.36 4.74
CA GLY A 59 6.67 4.92 5.15
C GLY A 59 6.66 3.45 5.53
N SER A 60 5.46 2.89 5.68
CA SER A 60 5.23 1.46 5.90
C SER A 60 4.43 0.85 4.76
N HIS A 61 4.60 -0.46 4.57
CA HIS A 61 3.82 -1.23 3.62
C HIS A 61 3.45 -2.60 4.18
N GLY A 62 2.36 -3.16 3.66
CA GLY A 62 1.95 -4.51 3.96
C GLY A 62 2.85 -5.52 3.26
N LYS A 63 2.93 -6.73 3.82
CA LYS A 63 3.78 -7.81 3.31
C LYS A 63 3.45 -8.22 1.87
N ASP A 64 2.22 -7.98 1.42
CA ASP A 64 1.76 -8.37 0.09
C ASP A 64 1.96 -7.24 -0.94
N ILE A 65 2.46 -6.07 -0.53
CA ILE A 65 3.08 -5.08 -1.42
C ILE A 65 4.57 -5.42 -1.56
N VAL A 66 4.98 -5.87 -2.74
CA VAL A 66 6.37 -6.30 -3.01
C VAL A 66 7.18 -5.30 -3.84
N LYS A 67 6.50 -4.36 -4.51
CA LYS A 67 7.14 -3.25 -5.24
C LYS A 67 6.40 -1.95 -4.94
N ILE A 68 7.14 -0.86 -4.80
CA ILE A 68 6.62 0.49 -4.61
C ILE A 68 7.37 1.41 -5.57
N PHE A 69 6.62 2.04 -6.47
CA PHE A 69 7.18 3.00 -7.42
C PHE A 69 6.58 4.38 -7.20
N LEU A 70 7.38 5.41 -7.45
CA LEU A 70 6.87 6.77 -7.63
C LEU A 70 6.23 6.88 -9.01
N PHE A 71 5.07 7.51 -9.05
CA PHE A 71 4.39 7.97 -10.25
C PHE A 71 4.31 9.49 -10.23
N ILE A 72 4.59 10.11 -11.38
CA ILE A 72 4.44 11.55 -11.59
C ILE A 72 3.52 11.72 -12.79
N ASN A 73 2.37 12.36 -12.60
CA ASN A 73 1.36 12.54 -13.65
C ASN A 73 0.96 11.22 -14.34
N GLY A 74 0.89 10.12 -13.57
CA GLY A 74 0.55 8.80 -14.11
C GLY A 74 1.72 8.03 -14.75
N GLU A 75 2.90 8.62 -14.87
CA GLU A 75 4.09 7.95 -15.39
C GLU A 75 4.91 7.29 -14.28
N LYS A 76 5.17 5.99 -14.42
CA LYS A 76 5.96 5.20 -13.48
C LYS A 76 7.45 5.50 -13.61
N THR A 77 8.11 5.82 -12.49
CA THR A 77 9.57 5.93 -12.43
C THR A 77 10.26 4.55 -12.49
N THR A 78 11.55 4.53 -12.84
CA THR A 78 12.30 3.27 -13.01
C THR A 78 12.83 2.67 -11.71
N ARG A 79 12.90 3.46 -10.63
CA ARG A 79 13.49 3.05 -9.36
C ARG A 79 12.41 2.58 -8.39
N ASN A 80 12.53 1.32 -7.96
CA ASN A 80 11.74 0.78 -6.85
C ASN A 80 12.21 1.35 -5.51
N ALA A 81 11.34 1.33 -4.50
CA ALA A 81 11.73 1.59 -3.11
C ALA A 81 12.77 0.58 -2.61
N GLY A 82 13.60 1.00 -1.66
CA GLY A 82 14.35 0.11 -0.77
C GLY A 82 13.50 -0.23 0.45
N TYR A 83 13.73 -1.42 1.03
CA TYR A 83 12.93 -1.95 2.13
C TYR A 83 13.76 -2.21 3.39
N THR A 84 13.16 -2.05 4.56
CA THR A 84 13.76 -2.36 5.86
C THR A 84 12.64 -2.80 6.81
N GLY A 85 12.47 -4.12 6.98
CA GLY A 85 11.30 -4.68 7.67
C GLY A 85 10.01 -4.29 6.93
N ASP A 86 9.01 -3.83 7.69
CA ASP A 86 7.74 -3.33 7.16
C ASP A 86 7.85 -1.86 6.68
N GLY A 87 9.05 -1.28 6.73
CA GLY A 87 9.35 0.08 6.29
C GLY A 87 9.92 0.13 4.88
N PHE A 88 9.68 1.25 4.18
CA PHE A 88 10.30 1.52 2.90
C PHE A 88 10.96 2.91 2.87
N GLN A 89 11.92 3.07 1.95
CA GLN A 89 12.49 4.33 1.54
C GLN A 89 12.49 4.44 0.01
N ILE A 90 11.96 5.53 -0.52
CA ILE A 90 11.97 5.79 -1.98
C ILE A 90 12.58 7.14 -2.28
N TYR A 91 13.59 7.15 -3.14
CA TYR A 91 14.23 8.38 -3.59
C TYR A 91 13.35 9.10 -4.60
N LEU A 92 13.18 10.40 -4.42
CA LEU A 92 12.51 11.25 -5.38
C LEU A 92 13.55 11.68 -6.42
N PRO A 93 13.41 11.29 -7.71
CA PRO A 93 14.32 11.69 -8.78
C PRO A 93 14.04 13.14 -9.18
N LEU A 94 14.23 14.07 -8.25
CA LEU A 94 13.91 15.47 -8.47
C LEU A 94 15.02 16.11 -9.30
N HIS A 95 14.88 15.98 -10.62
CA HIS A 95 15.55 16.81 -11.62
C HIS A 95 15.05 18.26 -11.63
N VAL A 96 14.25 18.66 -10.63
CA VAL A 96 13.61 19.95 -10.60
C VAL A 96 14.01 20.67 -9.32
N LYS A 97 15.18 21.31 -9.36
CA LYS A 97 15.59 22.27 -8.32
C LYS A 97 14.78 23.57 -8.32
N SER A 98 13.72 23.72 -9.14
CA SER A 98 13.08 25.04 -9.30
C SER A 98 11.61 25.12 -9.77
N VAL A 99 10.86 24.01 -9.88
CA VAL A 99 9.47 24.08 -10.35
C VAL A 99 8.63 23.06 -9.59
N SER A 100 8.14 23.44 -8.42
CA SER A 100 6.87 22.89 -7.95
C SER A 100 5.80 23.36 -8.94
N SER A 101 5.52 22.59 -9.99
CA SER A 101 4.31 22.90 -10.73
C SER A 101 3.16 22.51 -9.81
N ALA A 102 2.35 23.48 -9.39
CA ALA A 102 1.14 23.23 -8.60
C ALA A 102 0.13 22.28 -9.31
N THR A 103 0.44 21.84 -10.53
CA THR A 103 -0.35 20.93 -11.36
C THR A 103 0.17 19.50 -11.40
N GLN A 104 1.35 19.21 -10.83
CA GLN A 104 1.88 17.85 -10.83
C GLN A 104 1.20 16.99 -9.77
N VAL A 105 0.81 15.78 -10.16
CA VAL A 105 0.29 14.76 -9.26
C VAL A 105 1.39 13.77 -8.94
N TYR A 106 1.69 13.61 -7.66
CA TYR A 106 2.68 12.68 -7.15
C TYR A 106 2.00 11.54 -6.40
N GLU A 107 2.30 10.32 -6.79
CA GLU A 107 1.71 9.11 -6.20
C GLU A 107 2.80 8.11 -5.85
N LEU A 108 2.70 7.48 -4.69
CA LEU A 108 3.32 6.17 -4.47
C LEU A 108 2.34 5.08 -4.84
N VAL A 109 2.81 4.11 -5.62
CA VAL A 109 1.98 3.02 -6.11
C VAL A 109 2.59 1.69 -5.68
N GLY A 110 1.81 0.93 -4.91
CA GLY A 110 2.18 -0.39 -4.41
C GLY A 110 1.63 -1.49 -5.31
N PHE A 111 2.50 -2.44 -5.65
CA PHE A 111 2.21 -3.59 -6.50
C PHE A 111 2.36 -4.89 -5.72
N ASP A 112 1.53 -5.87 -6.06
CA ASP A 112 1.70 -7.25 -5.59
C ASP A 112 2.74 -8.03 -6.42
N LYS A 113 2.95 -9.30 -6.03
CA LYS A 113 3.88 -10.22 -6.68
C LYS A 113 3.59 -10.52 -8.16
N ASP A 114 2.36 -10.24 -8.60
CA ASP A 114 1.91 -10.45 -9.97
C ASP A 114 1.90 -9.13 -10.76
N ASP A 115 2.59 -8.11 -10.25
CA ASP A 115 2.69 -6.77 -10.84
C ASP A 115 1.33 -6.04 -10.99
N GLN A 116 0.33 -6.42 -10.19
CA GLN A 116 -0.96 -5.72 -10.15
C GLN A 116 -0.88 -4.55 -9.15
N ILE A 117 -1.45 -3.40 -9.54
CA ILE A 117 -1.60 -2.26 -8.63
C ILE A 117 -2.61 -2.62 -7.55
N ARG A 118 -2.20 -2.51 -6.28
CA ARG A 118 -3.06 -2.78 -5.12
C ARG A 118 -3.31 -1.56 -4.25
N SER A 119 -2.39 -0.60 -4.28
CA SER A 119 -2.51 0.61 -3.46
C SER A 119 -1.93 1.82 -4.18
N ARG A 120 -2.54 2.99 -3.95
CA ARG A 120 -2.10 4.30 -4.44
C ARG A 120 -2.19 5.29 -3.31
N GLN A 121 -1.13 6.07 -3.11
CA GLN A 121 -1.11 7.15 -2.14
C GLN A 121 -0.61 8.44 -2.78
N VAL A 122 -1.48 9.43 -2.84
CA VAL A 122 -1.13 10.79 -3.29
C VAL A 122 -0.39 11.52 -2.17
N PHE A 123 0.60 12.33 -2.53
CA PHE A 123 1.26 13.25 -1.61
C PHE A 123 1.53 14.59 -2.28
N THR A 124 1.68 15.64 -1.46
CA THR A 124 1.92 17.00 -1.95
C THR A 124 3.41 17.31 -1.91
N VAL A 125 3.91 17.94 -2.96
CA VAL A 125 5.26 18.50 -3.01
C VAL A 125 5.16 20.02 -2.95
N ILE A 126 5.80 20.65 -1.96
CA ILE A 126 5.82 22.10 -1.79
C ILE A 126 7.25 22.66 -1.94
N PRO A 127 7.40 23.91 -2.41
CA PRO A 127 8.67 24.64 -2.34
C PRO A 127 9.24 24.69 -0.92
N LYS A 128 10.55 24.92 -0.85
CA LYS A 128 11.21 25.34 0.39
C LYS A 128 10.85 26.78 0.75
#